data_AF-A0A6M5Y6N9-F1
#
_entry.id   AF-A0A6M5Y6N9-F1
#
_cell.length_a   1.000
_cell.length_b   1.000
_cell.length_c   1.000
_cell.angle_alpha   90.00
_cell.angle_beta   90.00
_cell.angle_gamma   90.00
#
_symmetry.space_group_name_H-M   'P 1'
#
loop_
_entity.id
_entity.type
_entity.pdbx_description
1 polymer ?
#
loop_
_entity_poly.entity_id
_entity_poly.type
_entity_poly.pdbx_seq_one_letter_code
_entity_poly.pdbx_strand_id
1 'polypeptide(L)'
;MSLKLPFIEAEITDQYLYDENPRPWIIGFSGGKDSTMLLQVVWRALMKIPADLRTRKIYVVCNDTLVENPKIVAFIERTLKGLKKAATQQGMPIEVHRTTPRLEDTFWVNLIGKGYPAPTNSFRWCTERLKINPTTRFIQEKISESGEAIILLGTRSDESQTRARSMKRHELKGQRLRKHLLPNAFVYAPISDIETGELWQYLMQVSPPWGGSHKELVTLYKNANSGDCPLVIDESSPSCGNSRFGCWVCTVVSRDKSMEGLIGNGDDWMEPLVELRNKILVERSNRDAREKRRRTDSPYKEEDEDTWGPYKPQYRAEFLTMLLKAQKEIQETQGETMELITHPELVAIQLTWYRDSFFTSKVADIYNRIYDTEIDMSKHIEKLRREEDLLRQACSNEPEHVELIQELLTLQKNKALKLNKRGLQQDIEKRLENYLAEKSRKMDTP
;
A
#
# COMPACT_ATOMS: atom_id res chain seq x y z
N MET A 1 -17.56 -15.78 -29.67
CA MET A 1 -17.44 -14.50 -28.92
C MET A 1 -18.71 -14.32 -28.13
N SER A 2 -18.63 -13.95 -26.84
CA SER A 2 -19.80 -13.63 -26.03
C SER A 2 -20.69 -12.63 -26.77
N LEU A 3 -22.00 -12.92 -26.86
CA LEU A 3 -23.02 -12.10 -27.52
C LEU A 3 -23.06 -10.66 -26.96
N LYS A 4 -22.50 -10.42 -25.77
CA LYS A 4 -22.54 -9.14 -25.04
C LYS A 4 -21.42 -8.16 -25.44
N LEU A 5 -20.27 -8.61 -25.95
CA LEU A 5 -19.11 -7.73 -26.18
C LEU A 5 -19.35 -6.62 -27.22
N PRO A 6 -19.93 -6.89 -28.41
CA PRO A 6 -20.25 -5.83 -29.36
C PRO A 6 -21.23 -4.80 -28.79
N PHE A 7 -22.19 -5.25 -27.96
CA PHE A 7 -23.13 -4.37 -27.27
C PHE A 7 -22.41 -3.47 -26.25
N ILE A 8 -21.51 -4.02 -25.45
CA ILE A 8 -20.72 -3.24 -24.48
C ILE A 8 -19.82 -2.22 -25.19
N GLU A 9 -19.12 -2.61 -26.27
CA GLU A 9 -18.29 -1.68 -27.05
C GLU A 9 -19.14 -0.55 -27.68
N ALA A 10 -20.35 -0.86 -28.16
CA ALA A 10 -21.28 0.14 -28.68
C ALA A 10 -21.77 1.09 -27.59
N GLU A 11 -22.12 0.58 -26.40
CA GLU A 11 -22.55 1.40 -25.26
C GLU A 11 -21.43 2.34 -24.79
N ILE A 12 -20.19 1.84 -24.72
CA ILE A 12 -19.02 2.66 -24.38
C ILE A 12 -18.82 3.76 -25.42
N THR A 13 -18.95 3.43 -26.70
CA THR A 13 -18.82 4.40 -27.80
C THR A 13 -19.88 5.49 -27.69
N ASP A 14 -21.13 5.11 -27.43
CA ASP A 14 -22.26 6.02 -27.25
C ASP A 14 -22.04 6.94 -26.03
N GLN A 15 -21.65 6.38 -24.88
CA GLN A 15 -21.32 7.16 -23.68
C GLN A 15 -20.11 8.08 -23.89
N TYR A 16 -19.17 7.71 -24.76
CA TYR A 16 -17.98 8.51 -25.07
C TYR A 16 -18.30 9.70 -26.00
N LEU A 17 -19.18 9.53 -26.98
CA LEU A 17 -19.49 10.56 -27.97
C LEU A 17 -20.61 11.51 -27.53
N TYR A 18 -21.63 10.99 -26.83
CA TYR A 18 -22.88 11.71 -26.58
C TYR A 18 -23.12 12.05 -25.12
N ASP A 19 -22.06 12.25 -24.34
CA ASP A 19 -22.21 12.83 -23.00
C ASP A 19 -22.37 14.35 -23.12
N GLU A 20 -23.38 14.92 -22.46
CA GLU A 20 -23.70 16.35 -22.49
C GLU A 20 -22.54 17.21 -22.00
N ASN A 21 -21.75 16.68 -21.06
CA ASN A 21 -20.49 17.28 -20.60
C ASN A 21 -19.34 16.36 -20.99
N PRO A 22 -18.23 16.85 -21.58
CA PRO A 22 -17.07 16.03 -21.95
C PRO A 22 -16.22 15.66 -20.73
N ARG A 23 -16.84 15.04 -19.72
CA ARG A 23 -16.22 14.68 -18.44
C ARG A 23 -15.06 13.73 -18.69
N PRO A 24 -13.86 13.98 -18.12
CA PRO A 24 -12.77 13.02 -18.21
C PRO A 24 -13.17 11.68 -17.60
N TRP A 25 -12.65 10.62 -18.20
CA TRP A 25 -12.81 9.26 -17.67
C TRP A 25 -11.63 8.88 -16.81
N ILE A 26 -11.89 8.25 -15.68
CA ILE A 26 -10.88 7.73 -14.75
C ILE A 26 -11.08 6.22 -14.67
N ILE A 27 -10.16 5.45 -15.24
CA ILE A 27 -10.17 3.99 -15.21
C ILE A 27 -9.22 3.54 -14.09
N GLY A 28 -9.77 2.94 -13.04
CA GLY A 28 -8.96 2.29 -12.02
C GLY A 28 -8.35 1.00 -12.57
N PHE A 29 -7.02 0.96 -12.68
CA PHE A 29 -6.28 -0.19 -13.21
C PHE A 29 -5.42 -0.81 -12.11
N SER A 30 -5.70 -2.08 -11.77
CA SER A 30 -4.95 -2.81 -10.74
C SER A 30 -4.03 -3.89 -11.31
N GLY A 31 -3.99 -4.06 -12.63
CA GLY A 31 -3.31 -5.19 -13.28
C GLY A 31 -4.04 -6.53 -13.12
N GLY A 32 -5.17 -6.56 -12.40
CA GLY A 32 -5.99 -7.76 -12.27
C GLY A 32 -6.89 -7.98 -13.49
N LYS A 33 -7.41 -9.22 -13.62
CA LYS A 33 -8.22 -9.69 -14.75
C LYS A 33 -9.37 -8.76 -15.15
N ASP A 34 -10.12 -8.24 -14.16
CA ASP A 34 -11.32 -7.42 -14.40
C ASP A 34 -10.94 -6.01 -14.88
N SER A 35 -9.92 -5.40 -14.28
CA SER A 35 -9.43 -4.09 -14.71
C SER A 35 -8.75 -4.13 -16.08
N THR A 36 -8.06 -5.24 -16.40
CA THR A 36 -7.45 -5.48 -17.71
C THR A 36 -8.51 -5.62 -18.79
N MET A 37 -9.56 -6.41 -18.55
CA MET A 37 -10.68 -6.53 -19.50
C MET A 37 -11.37 -5.20 -19.72
N LEU A 38 -11.70 -4.47 -18.64
CA LEU A 38 -12.34 -3.15 -18.75
C LEU A 38 -11.53 -2.21 -19.64
N LEU A 39 -10.24 -2.05 -19.35
CA LEU A 39 -9.37 -1.17 -20.12
C LEU A 39 -9.27 -1.61 -21.59
N GLN A 40 -9.18 -2.92 -21.84
CA GLN A 40 -9.12 -3.47 -23.19
C GLN A 40 -10.39 -3.21 -23.99
N VAL A 41 -11.56 -3.43 -23.40
CA VAL A 41 -12.85 -3.21 -24.05
C VAL A 41 -13.06 -1.72 -24.33
N VAL A 42 -12.73 -0.85 -23.37
CA VAL A 42 -12.78 0.61 -23.57
C VAL A 42 -11.84 1.03 -24.71
N TRP A 43 -10.59 0.59 -24.68
CA TRP A 43 -9.60 0.94 -25.70
C TRP A 43 -10.05 0.51 -27.10
N ARG A 44 -10.58 -0.70 -27.24
CA ARG A 44 -11.10 -1.22 -28.52
C ARG A 44 -12.32 -0.45 -29.02
N ALA A 45 -13.25 -0.08 -28.14
CA ALA A 45 -14.38 0.75 -28.49
C ALA A 45 -13.91 2.10 -29.08
N LEU A 46 -12.93 2.74 -28.43
CA LEU A 46 -12.39 4.02 -28.88
C LEU A 46 -11.60 3.93 -30.19
N MET A 47 -10.94 2.81 -30.45
CA MET A 47 -10.27 2.59 -31.74
C MET A 47 -11.25 2.58 -32.93
N LYS A 48 -12.53 2.30 -32.70
CA LYS A 48 -13.58 2.37 -33.73
C LYS A 48 -14.06 3.80 -34.00
N ILE A 49 -13.75 4.75 -33.12
CA ILE A 49 -14.10 6.16 -33.27
C ILE A 49 -13.04 6.84 -34.15
N PRO A 50 -13.41 7.70 -35.11
CA PRO A 50 -12.47 8.55 -35.86
C PRO A 50 -11.56 9.37 -34.92
N ALA A 51 -10.29 9.53 -35.27
CA ALA A 51 -9.28 10.13 -34.37
C ALA A 51 -9.63 11.58 -33.97
N ASP A 52 -10.24 12.34 -34.87
CA ASP A 52 -10.73 13.71 -34.68
C ASP A 52 -11.85 13.83 -33.62
N LEU A 53 -12.61 12.75 -33.40
CA LEU A 53 -13.67 12.71 -32.39
C LEU A 53 -13.20 12.19 -31.02
N ARG A 54 -11.93 11.74 -30.91
CA ARG A 54 -11.35 11.22 -29.65
C ARG A 54 -10.85 12.36 -28.74
N THR A 55 -11.73 13.30 -28.40
CA THR A 55 -11.36 14.53 -27.69
C THR A 55 -11.39 14.41 -26.17
N ARG A 56 -12.18 13.46 -25.62
CA ARG A 56 -12.30 13.28 -24.18
C ARG A 56 -11.07 12.58 -23.60
N LYS A 57 -10.48 13.20 -22.58
CA LYS A 57 -9.35 12.67 -21.81
C LYS A 57 -9.73 11.44 -20.99
N ILE A 58 -8.84 10.47 -20.97
CA ILE A 58 -8.97 9.23 -20.20
C ILE A 58 -7.72 9.06 -19.35
N TYR A 59 -7.90 9.01 -18.04
CA TYR A 59 -6.85 8.76 -17.07
C TYR A 59 -6.90 7.30 -16.63
N VAL A 60 -5.88 6.52 -16.97
CA VAL A 60 -5.68 5.17 -16.41
C VAL A 60 -4.86 5.32 -15.14
N VAL A 61 -5.48 5.06 -13.99
CA VAL A 61 -4.90 5.29 -12.67
C VAL A 61 -4.57 3.95 -12.02
N CYS A 62 -3.30 3.74 -11.73
CA CYS A 62 -2.82 2.58 -10.99
C CYS A 62 -2.37 3.00 -9.59
N ASN A 63 -3.07 2.51 -8.57
CA ASN A 63 -2.69 2.77 -7.18
C ASN A 63 -1.65 1.74 -6.72
N ASP A 64 -0.46 2.22 -6.37
CA ASP A 64 0.59 1.44 -5.76
C ASP A 64 0.58 1.64 -4.24
N THR A 65 0.37 0.56 -3.50
CA THR A 65 0.34 0.59 -2.03
C THR A 65 1.73 0.55 -1.39
N LEU A 66 2.79 0.39 -2.20
CA LEU A 66 4.19 0.17 -1.80
C LEU A 66 4.45 -1.14 -1.03
N VAL A 67 3.43 -2.01 -0.92
CA VAL A 67 3.51 -3.33 -0.27
C VAL A 67 2.77 -4.40 -1.06
N GLU A 68 2.52 -4.17 -2.35
CA GLU A 68 2.05 -5.20 -3.28
C GLU A 68 3.15 -6.25 -3.51
N ASN A 69 2.78 -7.46 -3.89
CA ASN A 69 3.74 -8.52 -4.19
C ASN A 69 4.75 -8.05 -5.26
N PRO A 70 6.09 -8.14 -5.03
CA PRO A 70 7.10 -7.59 -5.94
C PRO A 70 7.03 -8.14 -7.37
N LYS A 71 6.69 -9.43 -7.54
CA LYS A 71 6.50 -10.04 -8.87
C LYS A 71 5.33 -9.41 -9.62
N ILE A 72 4.25 -9.11 -8.91
CA ILE A 72 3.07 -8.45 -9.46
C ILE A 72 3.37 -6.98 -9.80
N VAL A 73 4.13 -6.28 -8.94
CA VAL A 73 4.59 -4.91 -9.23
C VAL A 73 5.38 -4.87 -10.54
N ALA A 74 6.34 -5.78 -10.72
CA ALA A 74 7.13 -5.84 -11.95
C ALA A 74 6.27 -6.09 -13.21
N PHE A 75 5.27 -6.97 -13.12
CA PHE A 75 4.29 -7.20 -14.19
C PHE A 75 3.46 -5.94 -14.51
N ILE A 76 2.96 -5.26 -13.47
CA ILE A 76 2.18 -4.03 -13.62
C ILE A 76 3.04 -2.95 -14.28
N GLU A 77 4.28 -2.74 -13.85
CA GLU A 77 5.18 -1.73 -14.42
C GLU A 77 5.43 -1.96 -15.91
N ARG A 78 5.70 -3.20 -16.32
CA ARG A 78 5.83 -3.55 -17.74
C ARG A 78 4.56 -3.24 -18.52
N THR A 79 3.41 -3.56 -17.96
CA THR A 79 2.10 -3.31 -18.58
C THR A 79 1.81 -1.82 -18.72
N LEU A 80 2.04 -1.02 -17.66
CA LEU A 80 1.86 0.44 -17.70
C LEU A 80 2.79 1.11 -18.70
N LYS A 81 4.04 0.63 -18.83
CA LYS A 81 4.98 1.12 -19.85
C LYS A 81 4.49 0.81 -21.27
N GLY A 82 3.96 -0.39 -21.49
CA GLY A 82 3.32 -0.79 -22.75
C GLY A 82 2.12 0.09 -23.10
N LEU A 83 1.23 0.32 -22.13
CA LEU A 83 0.07 1.20 -22.25
C LEU A 83 0.47 2.63 -22.65
N LYS A 84 1.43 3.24 -21.95
CA LYS A 84 1.93 4.60 -22.27
C LYS A 84 2.46 4.69 -23.71
N LYS A 85 3.28 3.72 -24.10
CA LYS A 85 3.86 3.65 -25.45
C LYS A 85 2.76 3.52 -26.52
N ALA A 86 1.84 2.59 -26.32
CA ALA A 86 0.75 2.36 -27.27
C ALA A 86 -0.23 3.53 -27.38
N ALA A 87 -0.56 4.18 -26.26
CA ALA A 87 -1.43 5.36 -26.25
C ALA A 87 -0.85 6.45 -27.17
N THR A 88 0.46 6.71 -27.04
CA THR A 88 1.17 7.69 -27.86
C THR A 88 1.20 7.27 -29.33
N GLN A 89 1.58 6.02 -29.62
CA GLN A 89 1.71 5.51 -30.99
C GLN A 89 0.37 5.45 -31.75
N GLN A 90 -0.73 5.24 -31.05
CA GLN A 90 -2.06 5.10 -31.63
C GLN A 90 -2.88 6.41 -31.58
N GLY A 91 -2.31 7.49 -31.06
CA GLY A 91 -3.00 8.77 -30.88
C GLY A 91 -4.24 8.64 -30.00
N MET A 92 -4.17 7.82 -28.95
CA MET A 92 -5.28 7.62 -28.01
C MET A 92 -5.25 8.73 -26.95
N PRO A 93 -6.42 9.25 -26.51
CA PRO A 93 -6.52 10.29 -25.49
C PRO A 93 -6.35 9.71 -24.08
N ILE A 94 -5.37 8.83 -23.89
CA ILE A 94 -5.14 8.05 -22.69
C ILE A 94 -3.84 8.49 -22.01
N GLU A 95 -3.95 8.93 -20.76
CA GLU A 95 -2.83 9.24 -19.89
C GLU A 95 -2.74 8.23 -18.76
N VAL A 96 -1.55 7.69 -18.49
CA VAL A 96 -1.34 6.67 -17.46
C VAL A 96 -0.66 7.29 -16.24
N HIS A 97 -1.33 7.24 -15.11
CA HIS A 97 -0.94 7.84 -13.83
C HIS A 97 -0.74 6.79 -12.75
N ARG A 98 0.24 7.01 -11.87
CA ARG A 98 0.44 6.20 -10.65
C ARG A 98 0.13 7.05 -9.44
N THR A 99 -0.55 6.47 -8.46
CA THR A 99 -0.82 7.12 -7.17
C THR A 99 -0.19 6.29 -6.06
N THR A 100 0.38 6.96 -5.06
CA THR A 100 0.99 6.32 -3.89
C THR A 100 0.46 6.95 -2.59
N PRO A 101 0.51 6.21 -1.46
CA PRO A 101 0.30 6.79 -0.14
C PRO A 101 1.30 7.91 0.14
N ARG A 102 0.90 8.85 1.00
CA ARG A 102 1.85 9.82 1.57
C ARG A 102 2.81 9.07 2.50
N LEU A 103 3.99 9.64 2.74
CA LEU A 103 5.02 9.01 3.57
C LEU A 103 4.50 8.64 4.96
N GLU A 104 3.74 9.52 5.60
CA GLU A 104 3.13 9.28 6.92
C GLU A 104 2.04 8.20 6.92
N ASP A 105 1.52 7.86 5.74
CA ASP A 105 0.44 6.89 5.52
C ASP A 105 0.97 5.52 5.08
N THR A 106 2.26 5.37 4.74
CA THR A 106 2.81 4.10 4.26
C THR A 106 2.74 3.01 5.32
N PHE A 107 2.76 1.75 4.86
CA PHE A 107 2.57 0.59 5.72
C PHE A 107 3.64 0.53 6.82
N TRP A 108 4.92 0.66 6.45
CA TRP A 108 6.04 0.54 7.39
C TRP A 108 6.12 1.71 8.35
N VAL A 109 5.84 2.93 7.91
CA VAL A 109 5.78 4.09 8.81
C VAL A 109 4.66 3.96 9.83
N ASN A 110 3.54 3.34 9.49
CA ASN A 110 2.47 3.09 10.47
C ASN A 110 2.76 1.89 11.38
N LEU A 111 3.17 0.74 10.83
CA LEU A 111 3.40 -0.49 11.61
C LEU A 111 4.69 -0.43 12.42
N ILE A 112 5.84 -0.24 11.77
CA ILE A 112 7.16 -0.15 12.42
C ILE A 112 7.35 1.23 13.04
N GLY A 113 6.98 2.27 12.27
CA GLY A 113 7.21 3.65 12.64
C GLY A 113 6.29 4.16 13.73
N LYS A 114 5.00 3.78 13.80
CA LYS A 114 4.06 4.21 14.87
C LYS A 114 3.64 3.08 15.81
N GLY A 115 4.02 1.83 15.52
CA GLY A 115 3.59 0.66 16.28
C GLY A 115 2.13 0.27 16.04
N TYR A 116 1.50 0.67 14.93
CA TYR A 116 0.11 0.29 14.69
C TYR A 116 -0.02 -1.23 14.59
N PRO A 117 -1.07 -1.83 15.21
CA PRO A 117 -1.28 -3.26 15.11
C PRO A 117 -1.52 -3.66 13.66
N ALA A 118 -1.04 -4.85 13.30
CA ALA A 118 -1.29 -5.39 11.97
C ALA A 118 -2.80 -5.47 11.67
N PRO A 119 -3.25 -5.16 10.44
CA PRO A 119 -4.68 -5.07 10.12
C PRO A 119 -5.48 -6.35 10.44
N THR A 120 -6.74 -6.15 10.85
CA THR A 120 -7.74 -7.21 11.11
C THR A 120 -9.02 -6.97 10.31
N ASN A 121 -10.04 -7.83 10.42
CA ASN A 121 -11.34 -7.56 9.79
C ASN A 121 -12.02 -6.28 10.31
N SER A 122 -11.92 -6.02 11.62
CA SER A 122 -12.53 -4.86 12.29
C SER A 122 -11.66 -3.61 12.28
N PHE A 123 -10.34 -3.76 12.09
CA PHE A 123 -9.39 -2.66 12.14
C PHE A 123 -8.50 -2.66 10.90
N ARG A 124 -9.02 -2.10 9.79
CA ARG A 124 -8.38 -2.05 8.46
C ARG A 124 -7.85 -0.66 8.11
N TRP A 125 -6.97 -0.12 8.94
CA TRP A 125 -6.40 1.21 8.74
C TRP A 125 -5.65 1.37 7.40
N CYS A 126 -5.14 0.28 6.83
CA CYS A 126 -4.38 0.26 5.58
C CYS A 126 -5.25 0.52 4.34
N THR A 127 -6.52 0.09 4.33
CA THR A 127 -7.39 0.26 3.16
C THR A 127 -7.61 1.73 2.84
N GLU A 128 -7.96 2.52 3.86
CA GLU A 128 -8.18 3.95 3.72
C GLU A 128 -6.90 4.66 3.29
N ARG A 129 -5.80 4.44 4.01
CA ARG A 129 -4.53 5.15 3.82
C ARG A 129 -3.81 4.80 2.53
N LEU A 130 -3.73 3.49 2.21
CA LEU A 130 -2.91 2.98 1.11
C LEU A 130 -3.68 2.89 -0.21
N LYS A 131 -5.01 2.72 -0.18
CA LYS A 131 -5.83 2.48 -1.38
C LYS A 131 -6.81 3.61 -1.70
N ILE A 132 -7.59 4.04 -0.70
CA ILE A 132 -8.66 5.01 -0.92
C ILE A 132 -8.10 6.43 -1.04
N ASN A 133 -7.33 6.88 -0.05
CA ASN A 133 -6.85 8.26 0.02
C ASN A 133 -6.02 8.69 -1.20
N PRO A 134 -5.07 7.90 -1.73
CA PRO A 134 -4.29 8.31 -2.90
C PRO A 134 -5.16 8.48 -4.15
N THR A 135 -6.04 7.52 -4.39
CA THR A 135 -6.96 7.54 -5.54
C THR A 135 -7.98 8.69 -5.42
N THR A 136 -8.54 8.90 -4.23
CA THR A 136 -9.48 10.01 -3.95
C THR A 136 -8.83 11.36 -4.21
N ARG A 137 -7.58 11.58 -3.77
CA ARG A 137 -6.85 12.83 -4.04
C ARG A 137 -6.72 13.10 -5.53
N PHE A 138 -6.34 12.08 -6.31
CA PHE A 138 -6.23 12.21 -7.76
C PHE A 138 -7.58 12.54 -8.41
N ILE A 139 -8.66 11.86 -8.00
CA ILE A 139 -10.01 12.13 -8.51
C ILE A 139 -10.43 13.58 -8.19
N GLN A 140 -10.20 14.03 -6.95
CA GLN A 140 -10.53 15.39 -6.53
C GLN A 140 -9.74 16.46 -7.29
N GLU A 141 -8.47 16.21 -7.59
CA GLU A 141 -7.65 17.07 -8.44
C GLU A 141 -8.27 17.21 -9.84
N LYS A 142 -8.66 16.10 -10.47
CA LYS A 142 -9.28 16.11 -11.81
C LYS A 142 -10.67 16.74 -11.84
N ILE A 143 -11.46 16.56 -10.78
CA ILE A 143 -12.73 17.26 -10.60
C ILE A 143 -12.50 18.77 -10.45
N SER A 144 -11.46 19.18 -9.72
CA SER A 144 -11.13 20.60 -9.56
C SER A 144 -10.69 21.25 -10.89
N GLU A 145 -10.01 20.49 -11.75
CA GLU A 145 -9.60 20.94 -13.09
C GLU A 145 -10.75 20.98 -14.10
N SER A 146 -11.65 20.00 -14.10
CA SER A 146 -12.64 19.77 -15.17
C SER A 146 -14.11 19.91 -14.74
N GLY A 147 -14.38 20.24 -13.48
CA GLY A 147 -15.73 20.37 -12.90
C GLY A 147 -16.35 19.04 -12.48
N GLU A 148 -16.30 18.01 -13.33
CA GLU A 148 -16.88 16.68 -13.10
C GLU A 148 -15.97 15.56 -13.63
N ALA A 149 -16.17 14.32 -13.19
CA ALA A 149 -15.45 13.15 -13.71
C ALA A 149 -16.31 11.87 -13.72
N ILE A 150 -16.02 10.94 -14.63
CA ILE A 150 -16.64 9.60 -14.65
C ILE A 150 -15.59 8.55 -14.31
N ILE A 151 -15.83 7.78 -13.27
CA ILE A 151 -14.99 6.68 -12.80
C ILE A 151 -15.50 5.38 -13.41
N LEU A 152 -14.66 4.73 -14.21
CA LEU A 152 -14.97 3.44 -14.81
C LEU A 152 -14.46 2.33 -13.89
N LEU A 153 -15.36 1.42 -13.49
CA LEU A 153 -15.07 0.33 -12.57
C LEU A 153 -15.31 -1.04 -13.21
N GLY A 154 -14.36 -1.95 -12.99
CA GLY A 154 -14.45 -3.34 -13.46
C GLY A 154 -15.25 -4.25 -12.53
N THR A 155 -16.22 -3.72 -11.79
CA THR A 155 -17.03 -4.49 -10.84
C THR A 155 -18.02 -5.39 -11.58
N ARG A 156 -18.12 -6.67 -11.19
CA ARG A 156 -19.02 -7.66 -11.81
C ARG A 156 -19.94 -8.32 -10.78
N SER A 157 -21.12 -8.75 -11.24
CA SER A 157 -22.16 -9.38 -10.39
C SER A 157 -21.78 -10.80 -10.01
N ASP A 158 -21.17 -11.51 -10.95
CA ASP A 158 -20.64 -12.87 -10.80
C ASP A 158 -19.41 -12.96 -9.86
N GLU A 159 -18.85 -11.83 -9.41
CA GLU A 159 -17.67 -11.88 -8.53
C GLU A 159 -17.99 -12.32 -7.10
N SER A 160 -19.15 -11.93 -6.57
CA SER A 160 -19.69 -12.50 -5.33
C SER A 160 -21.16 -12.12 -5.12
N GLN A 161 -21.89 -12.94 -4.37
CA GLN A 161 -23.27 -12.61 -3.97
C GLN A 161 -23.37 -11.25 -3.25
N THR A 162 -22.36 -10.90 -2.44
CA THR A 162 -22.30 -9.59 -1.77
C THR A 162 -22.15 -8.45 -2.77
N ARG A 163 -21.29 -8.61 -3.80
CA ARG A 163 -21.14 -7.59 -4.86
C ARG A 163 -22.39 -7.47 -5.70
N ALA A 164 -23.02 -8.57 -6.09
CA ALA A 164 -24.31 -8.55 -6.79
C ALA A 164 -25.38 -7.76 -6.01
N ARG A 165 -25.53 -8.03 -4.70
CA ARG A 165 -26.48 -7.30 -3.83
C ARG A 165 -26.15 -5.82 -3.71
N SER A 166 -24.88 -5.47 -3.56
CA SER A 166 -24.43 -4.07 -3.49
C SER A 166 -24.71 -3.33 -4.79
N MET A 167 -24.36 -3.91 -5.94
CA MET A 167 -24.61 -3.29 -7.24
C MET A 167 -26.09 -3.11 -7.53
N LYS A 168 -26.95 -4.10 -7.18
CA LYS A 168 -28.40 -3.99 -7.33
C LYS A 168 -28.99 -2.89 -6.44
N ARG A 169 -28.47 -2.70 -5.22
CA ARG A 169 -28.91 -1.62 -4.31
C ARG A 169 -28.61 -0.23 -4.87
N HIS A 170 -27.48 -0.08 -5.57
CA HIS A 170 -27.06 1.20 -6.14
C HIS A 170 -27.48 1.35 -7.62
N GLU A 171 -28.32 0.46 -8.15
CA GLU A 171 -28.74 0.47 -9.55
C GLU A 171 -29.87 1.47 -9.78
N LEU A 172 -29.65 2.36 -10.74
CA LEU A 172 -30.67 3.27 -11.25
C LEU A 172 -31.16 2.71 -12.58
N LYS A 173 -32.38 2.16 -12.58
CA LYS A 173 -32.97 1.58 -13.79
C LYS A 173 -33.00 2.61 -14.92
N GLY A 174 -32.45 2.24 -16.07
CA GLY A 174 -32.39 3.09 -17.26
C GLY A 174 -31.28 4.14 -17.26
N GLN A 175 -30.41 4.20 -16.25
CA GLN A 175 -29.25 5.10 -16.24
C GLN A 175 -27.95 4.30 -16.23
N ARG A 176 -27.03 4.65 -17.14
CA ARG A 176 -25.69 4.07 -17.20
C ARG A 176 -24.78 4.57 -16.10
N LEU A 177 -24.94 5.85 -15.74
CA LEU A 177 -24.13 6.55 -14.75
C LEU A 177 -24.83 6.55 -13.39
N ARG A 178 -24.04 6.36 -12.33
CA ARG A 178 -24.49 6.44 -10.94
C ARG A 178 -23.66 7.49 -10.21
N LYS A 179 -24.22 8.18 -9.21
CA LYS A 179 -23.43 9.12 -8.41
C LYS A 179 -22.41 8.39 -7.54
N HIS A 180 -21.17 8.85 -7.55
CA HIS A 180 -20.14 8.42 -6.60
C HIS A 180 -20.35 9.12 -5.24
N LEU A 181 -19.67 8.64 -4.19
CA LEU A 181 -19.65 9.30 -2.88
C LEU A 181 -18.95 10.66 -2.90
N LEU A 182 -18.01 10.85 -3.84
CA LEU A 182 -17.37 12.14 -4.06
C LEU A 182 -18.32 13.06 -4.84
N PRO A 183 -18.48 14.32 -4.42
CA PRO A 183 -19.22 15.31 -5.19
C PRO A 183 -18.69 15.40 -6.63
N ASN A 184 -19.59 15.57 -7.59
CA ASN A 184 -19.27 15.74 -9.02
C ASN A 184 -18.51 14.56 -9.66
N ALA A 185 -18.53 13.38 -9.03
CA ALA A 185 -18.05 12.14 -9.61
C ALA A 185 -19.20 11.19 -9.91
N PHE A 186 -19.11 10.52 -11.06
CA PHE A 186 -20.05 9.49 -11.50
C PHE A 186 -19.33 8.16 -11.65
N VAL A 187 -20.07 7.05 -11.58
CA VAL A 187 -19.55 5.70 -11.75
C VAL A 187 -20.19 5.08 -12.97
N TYR A 188 -19.36 4.46 -13.81
CA TYR A 188 -19.77 3.67 -14.96
C TYR A 188 -19.15 2.26 -14.89
N ALA A 189 -19.96 1.22 -14.98
CA ALA A 189 -19.50 -0.18 -14.83
C ALA A 189 -19.92 -1.03 -16.03
N PRO A 190 -19.29 -0.84 -17.22
CA PRO A 190 -19.77 -1.41 -18.49
C PRO A 190 -19.64 -2.94 -18.58
N ILE A 191 -18.87 -3.57 -17.69
CA ILE A 191 -18.66 -5.03 -17.69
C ILE A 191 -19.40 -5.75 -16.56
N SER A 192 -20.40 -5.11 -15.93
CA SER A 192 -21.07 -5.63 -14.72
C SER A 192 -21.70 -7.02 -14.88
N ASP A 193 -22.11 -7.37 -16.09
CA ASP A 193 -22.87 -8.58 -16.42
C ASP A 193 -22.03 -9.65 -17.13
N ILE A 194 -20.71 -9.43 -17.19
CA ILE A 194 -19.76 -10.40 -17.71
C ILE A 194 -19.50 -11.47 -16.65
N GLU A 195 -19.55 -12.74 -17.06
CA GLU A 195 -19.22 -13.86 -16.19
C GLU A 195 -17.71 -14.15 -16.18
N THR A 196 -17.24 -14.85 -15.14
CA THR A 196 -15.81 -15.10 -14.96
C THR A 196 -15.22 -15.97 -16.07
N GLY A 197 -15.97 -16.95 -16.57
CA GLY A 197 -15.56 -17.77 -17.72
C GLY A 197 -15.47 -16.95 -19.01
N GLU A 198 -16.46 -16.08 -19.28
CA GLU A 198 -16.46 -15.18 -20.44
C GLU A 198 -15.26 -14.22 -20.41
N LEU A 199 -14.93 -13.68 -19.24
CA LEU A 199 -13.79 -12.80 -19.04
C LEU A 199 -12.48 -13.49 -19.39
N TRP A 200 -12.24 -14.69 -18.86
CA TRP A 200 -11.01 -15.42 -19.13
C TRP A 200 -10.92 -15.81 -20.61
N GLN A 201 -12.01 -16.33 -21.17
CA GLN A 201 -12.09 -16.65 -22.59
C GLN A 201 -11.72 -15.43 -23.45
N TYR A 202 -12.24 -14.25 -23.12
CA TYR A 202 -11.91 -13.00 -23.80
C TYR A 202 -10.41 -12.67 -23.71
N LEU A 203 -9.83 -12.68 -22.50
CA LEU A 203 -8.42 -12.35 -22.31
C LEU A 203 -7.49 -13.36 -23.02
N MET A 204 -7.88 -14.62 -23.16
CA MET A 204 -7.07 -15.60 -23.89
C MET A 204 -7.19 -15.51 -25.41
N GLN A 205 -8.35 -15.10 -25.92
CA GLN A 205 -8.63 -15.06 -27.36
C GLN A 205 -8.32 -13.71 -28.01
N VAL A 206 -8.37 -12.61 -27.25
CA VAL A 206 -8.25 -11.26 -27.79
C VAL A 206 -6.98 -10.61 -27.27
N SER A 207 -6.04 -10.36 -28.17
CA SER A 207 -4.80 -9.65 -27.85
C SER A 207 -5.07 -8.22 -27.36
N PRO A 208 -4.29 -7.74 -26.38
CA PRO A 208 -4.41 -6.36 -25.91
C PRO A 208 -4.01 -5.36 -27.02
N PRO A 209 -4.74 -4.25 -27.18
CA PRO A 209 -4.44 -3.24 -28.18
C PRO A 209 -3.13 -2.50 -27.89
N TRP A 210 -2.63 -2.54 -26.66
CA TRP A 210 -1.31 -2.01 -26.30
C TRP A 210 -0.13 -2.96 -26.58
N GLY A 211 -0.39 -4.09 -27.24
CA GLY A 211 0.62 -5.04 -27.68
C GLY A 211 0.91 -6.17 -26.69
N GLY A 212 1.48 -7.27 -27.20
CA GLY A 212 1.79 -8.47 -26.42
C GLY A 212 0.61 -9.45 -26.32
N SER A 213 0.54 -10.18 -25.22
CA SER A 213 -0.52 -11.16 -24.93
C SER A 213 -0.82 -11.21 -23.44
N HIS A 214 -1.99 -11.74 -23.07
CA HIS A 214 -2.36 -11.94 -21.66
C HIS A 214 -1.81 -13.23 -21.05
N LYS A 215 -0.86 -13.91 -21.72
CA LYS A 215 -0.27 -15.17 -21.24
C LYS A 215 0.37 -15.01 -19.87
N GLU A 216 1.13 -13.93 -19.66
CA GLU A 216 1.77 -13.66 -18.37
C GLU A 216 0.74 -13.47 -17.25
N LEU A 217 -0.32 -12.70 -17.51
CA LEU A 217 -1.43 -12.52 -16.57
C LEU A 217 -2.09 -13.87 -16.22
N VAL A 218 -2.41 -14.68 -17.24
CA VAL A 218 -3.01 -16.01 -17.05
C VAL A 218 -2.08 -16.92 -16.25
N THR A 219 -0.78 -16.93 -16.55
CA THR A 219 0.23 -17.71 -15.81
C THR A 219 0.33 -17.26 -14.35
N LEU A 220 0.31 -15.95 -14.07
CA LEU A 220 0.31 -15.44 -12.69
C LEU A 220 -0.90 -15.96 -11.91
N TYR A 221 -2.10 -15.91 -12.50
CA TYR A 221 -3.31 -16.42 -11.86
C TYR A 221 -3.31 -17.94 -11.71
N LYS A 222 -2.74 -18.68 -12.67
CA LYS A 222 -2.59 -20.14 -12.60
C LYS A 222 -1.65 -20.54 -11.47
N ASN A 223 -0.47 -19.92 -11.40
CA ASN A 223 0.54 -20.25 -10.38
C ASN A 223 0.07 -19.86 -8.97
N ALA A 224 -0.63 -18.73 -8.84
CA ALA A 224 -1.18 -18.29 -7.56
C ALA A 224 -2.38 -19.12 -7.06
N ASN A 225 -2.95 -19.99 -7.89
CA ASN A 225 -4.01 -20.94 -7.52
C ASN A 225 -3.48 -22.37 -7.41
N SER A 226 -2.20 -22.56 -7.05
CA SER A 226 -1.58 -23.89 -6.92
C SER A 226 -1.67 -24.75 -8.19
N GLY A 227 -1.67 -24.12 -9.37
CA GLY A 227 -1.67 -24.81 -10.66
C GLY A 227 -3.04 -25.07 -11.28
N ASP A 228 -4.14 -24.77 -10.58
CA ASP A 228 -5.49 -24.95 -11.11
C ASP A 228 -5.73 -24.06 -12.35
N CYS A 229 -6.15 -24.69 -13.44
CA CYS A 229 -6.41 -24.00 -14.70
C CYS A 229 -7.71 -23.18 -14.61
N PRO A 230 -7.70 -21.87 -14.94
CA PRO A 230 -8.89 -20.98 -14.97
C PRO A 230 -10.08 -21.44 -15.83
N LEU A 231 -9.93 -22.56 -16.55
CA LEU A 231 -10.89 -23.11 -17.51
C LEU A 231 -11.48 -24.47 -17.10
N VAL A 232 -11.16 -25.01 -15.91
CA VAL A 232 -11.83 -26.25 -15.48
C VAL A 232 -13.28 -25.92 -15.15
N ILE A 233 -14.19 -26.22 -16.09
CA ILE A 233 -15.65 -26.09 -16.01
C ILE A 233 -16.27 -27.32 -15.32
N ASP A 234 -15.48 -28.07 -14.55
CA ASP A 234 -16.02 -29.18 -13.79
C ASP A 234 -16.70 -28.61 -12.54
N GLU A 235 -18.00 -28.83 -12.38
CA GLU A 235 -18.79 -28.38 -11.20
C GLU A 235 -18.24 -28.94 -9.88
N SER A 236 -17.41 -29.99 -9.94
CA SER A 236 -16.72 -30.58 -8.79
C SER A 236 -15.38 -29.92 -8.43
N SER A 237 -14.82 -29.08 -9.33
CA SER A 237 -13.55 -28.38 -9.11
C SER A 237 -13.77 -26.98 -8.55
N PRO A 238 -13.07 -26.57 -7.46
CA PRO A 238 -13.24 -25.24 -6.87
C PRO A 238 -12.93 -24.13 -7.89
N SER A 239 -13.75 -23.06 -7.90
CA SER A 239 -13.67 -22.04 -8.95
C SER A 239 -12.31 -21.34 -9.00
N CYS A 240 -11.61 -21.58 -10.11
CA CYS A 240 -10.33 -21.02 -10.51
C CYS A 240 -10.47 -19.55 -10.96
N GLY A 241 -10.75 -18.67 -10.00
CA GLY A 241 -10.93 -17.24 -10.24
C GLY A 241 -10.96 -16.37 -8.98
N ASN A 242 -10.85 -16.99 -7.80
CA ASN A 242 -10.92 -16.32 -6.50
C ASN A 242 -9.59 -15.79 -5.98
N SER A 243 -8.44 -16.20 -6.54
CA SER A 243 -7.16 -15.65 -6.12
C SER A 243 -7.10 -14.17 -6.50
N ARG A 244 -7.02 -13.33 -5.47
CA ARG A 244 -6.85 -11.89 -5.59
C ARG A 244 -5.41 -11.60 -5.20
N PHE A 245 -4.65 -11.04 -6.14
CA PHE A 245 -3.38 -10.42 -5.80
C PHE A 245 -3.64 -9.25 -4.86
N GLY A 246 -2.91 -9.23 -3.76
CA GLY A 246 -2.98 -8.14 -2.80
C GLY A 246 -1.62 -7.92 -2.16
N CYS A 247 -1.63 -7.06 -1.16
CA CYS A 247 -0.42 -6.70 -0.42
C CYS A 247 0.14 -7.94 0.27
N TRP A 248 1.43 -8.27 0.05
CA TRP A 248 2.06 -9.47 0.61
C TRP A 248 2.13 -9.43 2.15
N VAL A 249 2.06 -8.23 2.73
CA VAL A 249 2.00 -7.98 4.18
C VAL A 249 0.61 -8.21 4.80
N CYS A 250 -0.39 -8.63 4.03
CA CYS A 250 -1.78 -8.66 4.50
C CYS A 250 -2.02 -9.73 5.56
N THR A 251 -2.32 -9.29 6.78
CA THR A 251 -2.65 -10.15 7.94
C THR A 251 -4.15 -10.38 8.15
N VAL A 252 -5.01 -9.82 7.30
CA VAL A 252 -6.47 -9.99 7.41
C VAL A 252 -6.87 -11.45 7.14
N VAL A 253 -6.16 -12.10 6.22
CA VAL A 253 -6.27 -13.55 5.97
C VAL A 253 -5.30 -14.30 6.88
N SER A 254 -5.58 -15.57 7.19
CA SER A 254 -4.66 -16.40 7.98
C SER A 254 -3.43 -16.81 7.17
N ARG A 255 -3.62 -17.15 5.89
CA ARG A 255 -2.56 -17.57 4.96
C ARG A 255 -2.67 -16.80 3.65
N ASP A 256 -1.52 -16.41 3.10
CA ASP A 256 -1.43 -15.84 1.76
C ASP A 256 -1.26 -16.96 0.73
N LYS A 257 -2.38 -17.54 0.31
CA LYS A 257 -2.39 -18.63 -0.67
C LYS A 257 -1.78 -18.23 -2.01
N SER A 258 -1.85 -16.95 -2.39
CA SER A 258 -1.28 -16.48 -3.64
C SER A 258 0.25 -16.52 -3.58
N MET A 259 0.83 -16.02 -2.51
CA MET A 259 2.27 -16.03 -2.31
C MET A 259 2.79 -17.46 -2.12
N GLU A 260 2.10 -18.29 -1.33
CA GLU A 260 2.41 -19.72 -1.17
C GLU A 260 2.35 -20.48 -2.51
N GLY A 261 1.35 -20.19 -3.35
CA GLY A 261 1.22 -20.79 -4.67
C GLY A 261 2.35 -20.39 -5.63
N LEU A 262 2.77 -19.12 -5.61
CA LEU A 262 3.91 -18.65 -6.41
C LEU A 262 5.22 -19.32 -5.97
N ILE A 263 5.48 -19.41 -4.65
CA ILE A 263 6.64 -20.13 -4.10
C ILE A 263 6.62 -21.58 -4.54
N GLY A 264 5.49 -22.29 -4.38
CA GLY A 264 5.35 -23.67 -4.85
C GLY A 264 5.51 -23.87 -6.36
N ASN A 265 5.53 -22.79 -7.16
CA ASN A 265 5.79 -22.79 -8.59
C ASN A 265 7.19 -22.22 -8.95
N GLY A 266 8.12 -22.18 -8.00
CA GLY A 266 9.54 -21.86 -8.23
C GLY A 266 9.96 -20.42 -7.94
N ASP A 267 9.11 -19.63 -7.26
CA ASP A 267 9.48 -18.30 -6.77
C ASP A 267 9.94 -18.33 -5.30
N ASP A 268 10.84 -19.25 -4.96
CA ASP A 268 11.31 -19.52 -3.59
C ASP A 268 11.95 -18.28 -2.92
N TRP A 269 12.48 -17.35 -3.72
CA TRP A 269 13.00 -16.06 -3.26
C TRP A 269 11.96 -15.23 -2.47
N MET A 270 10.66 -15.52 -2.55
CA MET A 270 9.63 -14.85 -1.75
C MET A 270 9.45 -15.43 -0.34
N GLU A 271 10.12 -16.52 0.04
CA GLU A 271 10.04 -17.12 1.38
C GLU A 271 10.24 -16.10 2.52
N PRO A 272 11.26 -15.22 2.49
CA PRO A 272 11.46 -14.22 3.55
C PRO A 272 10.26 -13.28 3.75
N LEU A 273 9.46 -13.03 2.71
CA LEU A 273 8.25 -12.21 2.79
C LEU A 273 7.15 -12.94 3.58
N VAL A 274 6.97 -14.24 3.33
CA VAL A 274 6.02 -15.10 4.05
C VAL A 274 6.40 -15.17 5.52
N GLU A 275 7.68 -15.37 5.82
CA GLU A 275 8.18 -15.46 7.19
C GLU A 275 7.91 -14.19 7.99
N LEU A 276 8.28 -13.03 7.44
CA LEU A 276 8.01 -11.73 8.06
C LEU A 276 6.52 -11.50 8.26
N ARG A 277 5.70 -11.77 7.23
CA ARG A 277 4.26 -11.61 7.32
C ARG A 277 3.64 -12.51 8.39
N ASN A 278 4.08 -13.77 8.49
CA ASN A 278 3.59 -14.71 9.49
C ASN A 278 4.03 -14.32 10.90
N LYS A 279 5.26 -13.84 11.08
CA LYS A 279 5.72 -13.27 12.36
C LYS A 279 4.83 -12.11 12.78
N ILE A 280 4.58 -11.14 11.89
CA ILE A 280 3.67 -10.01 12.17
C ILE A 280 2.26 -10.49 12.54
N LEU A 281 1.75 -11.51 11.84
CA LEU A 281 0.43 -12.10 12.11
C LEU A 281 0.36 -12.72 13.52
N VAL A 282 1.39 -13.45 13.94
CA VAL A 282 1.47 -14.06 15.28
C VAL A 282 1.54 -12.98 16.35
N GLU A 283 2.45 -12.02 16.20
CA GLU A 283 2.65 -10.96 17.20
C GLU A 283 1.47 -10.00 17.31
N ARG A 284 0.62 -9.90 16.28
CA ARG A 284 -0.64 -9.14 16.34
C ARG A 284 -1.52 -9.55 17.51
N SER A 285 -1.56 -10.85 17.79
CA SER A 285 -2.37 -11.45 18.86
C SER A 285 -1.58 -11.70 20.15
N ASN A 286 -0.29 -11.34 20.18
CA ASN A 286 0.53 -11.47 21.37
C ASN A 286 0.32 -10.27 22.30
N ARG A 287 -0.23 -10.49 23.49
CA ARG A 287 -0.47 -9.42 24.47
C ARG A 287 0.84 -8.79 24.95
N ASP A 288 1.91 -9.58 25.06
CA ASP A 288 3.22 -9.11 25.53
C ASP A 288 3.92 -8.22 24.51
N ALA A 289 3.55 -8.34 23.23
CA ALA A 289 4.06 -7.48 22.17
C ALA A 289 3.43 -6.07 22.18
N ARG A 290 2.43 -5.83 23.03
CA ARG A 290 1.58 -4.63 22.98
C ARG A 290 1.71 -3.79 24.23
N GLU A 291 1.77 -2.48 24.04
CA GLU A 291 1.69 -1.50 25.12
C GLU A 291 0.33 -1.56 25.81
N LYS A 292 0.30 -1.26 27.11
CA LYS A 292 -0.94 -1.21 27.92
C LYS A 292 -1.67 0.14 27.85
N ARG A 293 -1.28 1.01 26.91
CA ARG A 293 -1.80 2.37 26.73
C ARG A 293 -1.96 2.67 25.25
N ARG A 294 -2.96 3.46 24.87
CA ARG A 294 -3.13 3.87 23.46
C ARG A 294 -2.07 4.91 23.11
N ARG A 295 -1.68 4.97 21.84
CA ARG A 295 -0.70 5.95 21.35
C ARG A 295 -1.12 7.41 21.62
N THR A 296 -2.43 7.67 21.61
CA THR A 296 -3.03 9.00 21.84
C THR A 296 -3.30 9.29 23.31
N ASP A 297 -3.15 8.29 24.20
CA ASP A 297 -3.40 8.51 25.61
C ASP A 297 -2.35 9.45 26.19
N SER A 298 -2.79 10.25 27.17
CA SER A 298 -1.89 11.06 27.99
C SER A 298 -0.87 10.15 28.68
N PRO A 299 0.41 10.57 28.82
CA PRO A 299 1.41 9.79 29.55
C PRO A 299 1.01 9.51 31.00
N TYR A 300 0.16 10.36 31.59
CA TYR A 300 -0.38 10.23 32.95
C TYR A 300 -1.53 9.24 33.10
N LYS A 301 -2.06 8.70 31.99
CA LYS A 301 -3.11 7.70 32.07
C LYS A 301 -2.50 6.42 32.64
N GLU A 302 -3.13 5.90 33.69
CA GLU A 302 -2.77 4.60 34.25
C GLU A 302 -2.81 3.51 33.18
N GLU A 303 -1.91 2.54 33.33
CA GLU A 303 -1.86 1.39 32.43
C GLU A 303 -3.10 0.54 32.63
N ASP A 304 -3.71 0.15 31.53
CA ASP A 304 -4.91 -0.69 31.51
C ASP A 304 -4.54 -2.02 30.85
N GLU A 305 -4.66 -3.13 31.60
CA GLU A 305 -4.33 -4.46 31.12
C GLU A 305 -5.20 -4.90 29.93
N ASP A 306 -6.41 -4.37 29.82
CA ASP A 306 -7.34 -4.64 28.73
C ASP A 306 -7.09 -3.75 27.51
N THR A 307 -6.25 -2.71 27.63
CA THR A 307 -5.90 -1.84 26.52
C THR A 307 -4.80 -2.46 25.64
N TRP A 308 -5.14 -2.66 24.36
CA TRP A 308 -4.21 -3.12 23.32
C TRP A 308 -3.61 -1.92 22.57
N GLY A 309 -2.56 -1.33 23.15
CA GLY A 309 -1.80 -0.20 22.62
C GLY A 309 -0.95 -0.52 21.38
N PRO A 310 -0.05 0.38 20.94
CA PRO A 310 0.88 0.07 19.85
C PRO A 310 1.83 -1.10 20.18
N TYR A 311 2.55 -1.62 19.19
CA TYR A 311 3.66 -2.54 19.42
C TYR A 311 4.75 -1.89 20.27
N LYS A 312 5.30 -2.66 21.21
CA LYS A 312 6.43 -2.23 22.05
C LYS A 312 7.67 -1.94 21.17
N PRO A 313 8.58 -1.06 21.63
CA PRO A 313 9.81 -0.72 20.93
C PRO A 313 10.63 -1.91 20.41
N GLN A 314 10.82 -2.97 21.21
CA GLN A 314 11.64 -4.11 20.80
C GLN A 314 11.07 -4.82 19.57
N TYR A 315 9.75 -5.05 19.53
CA TYR A 315 9.08 -5.70 18.40
C TYR A 315 9.13 -4.84 17.13
N ARG A 316 9.05 -3.51 17.27
CA ARG A 316 9.21 -2.59 16.13
C ARG A 316 10.61 -2.70 15.52
N ALA A 317 11.65 -2.78 16.35
CA ALA A 317 13.01 -3.00 15.88
C ALA A 317 13.23 -4.40 15.30
N GLU A 318 12.59 -5.43 15.86
CA GLU A 318 12.61 -6.80 15.34
C GLU A 318 12.01 -6.86 13.93
N PHE A 319 10.80 -6.30 13.73
CA PHE A 319 10.17 -6.25 12.41
C PHE A 319 11.01 -5.50 11.38
N LEU A 320 11.65 -4.39 11.76
CA LEU A 320 12.56 -3.67 10.87
C LEU A 320 13.79 -4.51 10.51
N THR A 321 14.35 -5.22 11.48
CA THR A 321 15.50 -6.11 11.27
C THR A 321 15.14 -7.22 10.27
N MET A 322 13.99 -7.87 10.46
CA MET A 322 13.51 -8.91 9.54
C MET A 322 13.23 -8.36 8.15
N LEU A 323 12.60 -7.19 8.04
CA LEU A 323 12.32 -6.53 6.76
C LEU A 323 13.59 -6.23 5.97
N LEU A 324 14.60 -5.68 6.63
CA LEU A 324 15.87 -5.36 5.98
C LEU A 324 16.67 -6.61 5.61
N LYS A 325 16.61 -7.68 6.41
CA LYS A 325 17.19 -8.98 6.08
C LYS A 325 16.51 -9.60 4.86
N ALA A 326 15.18 -9.64 4.85
CA ALA A 326 14.39 -10.12 3.72
C ALA A 326 14.70 -9.32 2.45
N GLN A 327 14.80 -7.99 2.55
CA GLN A 327 15.19 -7.16 1.42
C GLN A 327 16.59 -7.52 0.89
N LYS A 328 17.59 -7.65 1.78
CA LYS A 328 18.96 -7.99 1.39
C LYS A 328 19.02 -9.36 0.69
N GLU A 329 18.40 -10.37 1.27
CA GLU A 329 18.36 -11.73 0.71
C GLU A 329 17.70 -11.76 -0.68
N ILE A 330 16.59 -11.05 -0.86
CA ILE A 330 15.92 -10.97 -2.16
C ILE A 330 16.77 -10.19 -3.17
N GLN A 331 17.47 -9.14 -2.75
CA GLN A 331 18.36 -8.37 -3.63
C GLN A 331 19.49 -9.22 -4.22
N GLU A 332 19.97 -10.24 -3.49
CA GLU A 332 20.98 -11.18 -3.99
C GLU A 332 20.50 -12.00 -5.19
N THR A 333 19.19 -12.26 -5.30
CA THR A 333 18.62 -13.10 -6.37
C THR A 333 17.85 -12.31 -7.44
N GLN A 334 17.11 -11.27 -7.05
CA GLN A 334 16.25 -10.46 -7.93
C GLN A 334 16.92 -9.16 -8.39
N GLY A 335 18.07 -8.81 -7.82
CA GLY A 335 18.85 -7.61 -8.15
C GLY A 335 18.69 -6.48 -7.13
N GLU A 336 19.74 -5.65 -7.04
CA GLU A 336 19.92 -4.60 -6.03
C GLU A 336 18.84 -3.50 -6.07
N THR A 337 18.16 -3.32 -7.20
CA THR A 337 17.12 -2.30 -7.36
C THR A 337 15.80 -2.65 -6.68
N MET A 338 15.65 -3.88 -6.15
CA MET A 338 14.45 -4.30 -5.43
C MET A 338 14.46 -3.70 -4.02
N GLU A 339 13.43 -2.91 -3.69
CA GLU A 339 13.25 -2.31 -2.36
C GLU A 339 11.90 -2.74 -1.76
N LEU A 340 11.93 -3.27 -0.53
CA LEU A 340 10.74 -3.52 0.29
C LEU A 340 10.41 -2.34 1.21
N ILE A 341 11.42 -1.52 1.52
CA ILE A 341 11.30 -0.29 2.31
C ILE A 341 12.23 0.77 1.74
N THR A 342 11.69 1.97 1.56
CA THR A 342 12.42 3.09 0.95
C THR A 342 13.25 3.85 1.99
N HIS A 343 14.31 4.54 1.56
CA HIS A 343 15.09 5.39 2.46
C HIS A 343 14.25 6.48 3.17
N PRO A 344 13.31 7.19 2.50
CA PRO A 344 12.41 8.11 3.19
C PRO A 344 11.58 7.46 4.31
N GLU A 345 11.15 6.21 4.15
CA GLU A 345 10.43 5.47 5.20
C GLU A 345 11.33 5.16 6.40
N LEU A 346 12.59 4.77 6.17
CA LEU A 346 13.57 4.55 7.24
C LEU A 346 13.79 5.82 8.07
N VAL A 347 13.94 6.97 7.41
CA VAL A 347 14.08 8.26 8.10
C VAL A 347 12.81 8.61 8.88
N ALA A 348 11.62 8.42 8.28
CA ALA A 348 10.35 8.68 8.94
C ALA A 348 10.13 7.77 10.17
N ILE A 349 10.53 6.50 10.09
CA ILE A 349 10.50 5.56 11.21
C ILE A 349 11.41 6.05 12.34
N GLN A 350 12.66 6.40 12.03
CA GLN A 350 13.61 6.90 13.04
C GLN A 350 13.09 8.16 13.74
N LEU A 351 12.57 9.12 12.98
CA LEU A 351 12.00 10.34 13.55
C LEU A 351 10.78 10.04 14.42
N THR A 352 9.96 9.06 14.04
CA THR A 352 8.79 8.67 14.83
C THR A 352 9.19 7.97 16.13
N TRP A 353 10.25 7.14 16.10
CA TRP A 353 10.78 6.49 17.30
C TRP A 353 11.28 7.51 18.33
N TYR A 354 12.05 8.51 17.90
CA TYR A 354 12.49 9.57 18.81
C TYR A 354 11.32 10.33 19.44
N ARG A 355 10.27 10.64 18.66
CA ARG A 355 9.04 11.26 19.20
C ARG A 355 8.28 10.38 20.20
N ASP A 356 8.44 9.07 20.08
CA ASP A 356 7.86 8.10 21.01
C ASP A 356 8.77 7.86 22.23
N SER A 357 9.85 8.61 22.38
CA SER A 357 10.91 8.35 23.38
C SER A 357 11.56 6.97 23.25
N PHE A 358 11.56 6.39 22.05
CA PHE A 358 12.25 5.16 21.73
C PHE A 358 13.65 5.50 21.22
N PHE A 359 14.62 5.52 22.14
CA PHE A 359 16.02 5.83 21.84
C PHE A 359 16.94 4.61 21.86
N THR A 360 16.48 3.48 22.43
CA THR A 360 17.30 2.27 22.64
C THR A 360 17.75 1.59 21.35
N SER A 361 17.02 1.77 20.24
CA SER A 361 17.41 1.25 18.92
C SER A 361 17.44 2.38 17.90
N LYS A 362 18.50 2.42 17.08
CA LYS A 362 18.58 3.33 15.94
C LYS A 362 18.41 2.54 14.63
N VAL A 363 17.62 3.09 13.73
CA VAL A 363 17.40 2.56 12.37
C VAL A 363 18.73 2.44 11.62
N ALA A 364 19.61 3.43 11.75
CA ALA A 364 20.94 3.40 11.14
C ALA A 364 21.79 2.22 11.64
N ASP A 365 21.81 1.97 12.95
CA ASP A 365 22.58 0.85 13.52
C ASP A 365 22.04 -0.49 13.05
N ILE A 366 20.70 -0.64 12.95
CA ILE A 366 20.07 -1.84 12.41
C ILE A 366 20.45 -2.02 10.93
N TYR A 367 20.38 -0.96 10.13
CA TYR A 367 20.71 -0.97 8.71
C TYR A 367 22.18 -1.34 8.48
N ASN A 368 23.11 -0.65 9.14
CA ASN A 368 24.55 -0.85 8.98
C ASN A 368 24.96 -2.27 9.36
N ARG A 369 24.38 -2.82 10.44
CA ARG A 369 24.62 -4.21 10.85
C ARG A 369 24.16 -5.24 9.82
N ILE A 370 23.12 -4.96 9.04
CA ILE A 370 22.59 -5.90 8.04
C ILE A 370 23.34 -5.77 6.72
N TYR A 371 23.60 -4.54 6.28
CA TYR A 371 24.25 -4.26 4.99
C TYR A 371 25.77 -4.19 5.08
N ASP A 372 26.34 -4.35 6.27
CA ASP A 372 27.78 -4.22 6.53
C ASP A 372 28.36 -2.90 6.00
N THR A 373 27.59 -1.83 6.16
CA THR A 373 27.97 -0.49 5.69
C THR A 373 28.71 0.23 6.80
N GLU A 374 30.04 0.20 6.75
CA GLU A 374 30.89 1.07 7.56
C GLU A 374 30.84 2.49 7.00
N ILE A 375 29.96 3.33 7.55
CA ILE A 375 30.11 4.78 7.37
C ILE A 375 31.28 5.19 8.28
N ASP A 376 32.42 5.57 7.68
CA ASP A 376 33.56 6.14 8.43
C ASP A 376 33.13 7.44 9.10
N MET A 377 32.76 7.33 10.37
CA MET A 377 32.30 8.41 11.23
C MET A 377 33.36 8.79 12.27
N SER A 378 34.62 8.37 12.10
CA SER A 378 35.71 8.53 13.07
C SER A 378 35.80 9.94 13.68
N LYS A 379 35.78 10.99 12.84
CA LYS A 379 35.78 12.39 13.29
C LYS A 379 34.49 12.83 14.01
N HIS A 380 33.34 12.30 13.59
CA HIS A 380 32.06 12.61 14.23
C HIS A 380 31.92 11.90 15.58
N ILE A 381 32.43 10.66 15.68
CA ILE A 381 32.51 9.87 16.90
C ILE A 381 33.39 10.58 17.94
N GLU A 382 34.54 11.14 17.54
CA GLU A 382 35.39 11.89 18.46
C GLU A 382 34.69 13.14 19.01
N LYS A 383 33.96 13.87 18.15
CA LYS A 383 33.15 15.02 18.58
C LYS A 383 32.01 14.60 19.52
N LEU A 384 31.30 13.51 19.20
CA LEU A 384 30.22 12.99 20.04
C LEU A 384 30.72 12.52 21.41
N ARG A 385 31.89 11.87 21.47
CA ARG A 385 32.53 11.49 22.74
C ARG A 385 32.85 12.72 23.59
N ARG A 386 33.42 13.78 23.00
CA ARG A 386 33.66 15.03 23.73
C ARG A 386 32.36 15.69 24.22
N GLU A 387 31.30 15.71 23.40
CA GLU A 387 29.97 16.20 23.82
C GLU A 387 29.42 15.38 24.99
N GLU A 388 29.56 14.05 24.95
CA GLU A 388 29.13 13.14 26.02
C GLU A 388 29.94 13.33 27.31
N ASP A 389 31.27 13.42 27.23
CA ASP A 389 32.14 13.62 28.39
C ASP A 389 31.85 14.96 29.09
N LEU A 390 31.65 16.03 28.31
CA LEU A 390 31.27 17.34 28.84
C LEU A 390 29.90 17.29 29.54
N LEU A 391 28.94 16.57 28.96
CA LEU A 391 27.63 16.41 29.57
C LEU A 391 27.68 15.61 30.87
N ARG A 392 28.47 14.52 30.90
CA ARG A 392 28.70 13.73 32.13
C ARG A 392 29.36 14.57 33.22
N GLN A 393 30.32 15.43 32.86
CA GLN A 393 30.93 16.38 33.80
C GLN A 393 29.92 17.41 34.31
N ALA A 394 29.08 17.97 33.43
CA ALA A 394 28.07 18.95 33.82
C ALA A 394 26.98 18.38 34.74
N CYS A 395 26.65 17.09 34.55
CA CYS A 395 25.67 16.36 35.36
C CYS A 395 26.30 15.51 36.46
N SER A 396 27.50 15.84 36.94
CA SER A 396 28.22 15.01 37.94
C SER A 396 27.42 14.73 39.21
N ASN A 397 26.55 15.66 39.60
CA ASN A 397 25.73 15.56 40.82
C ASN A 397 24.39 14.82 40.59
N GLU A 398 23.96 14.69 39.33
CA GLU A 398 22.70 14.04 38.94
C GLU A 398 22.95 13.21 37.66
N PRO A 399 23.68 12.08 37.76
CA PRO A 399 24.07 11.28 36.59
C PRO A 399 22.87 10.79 35.76
N GLU A 400 21.70 10.65 36.39
CA GLU A 400 20.44 10.28 35.73
C GLU A 400 19.94 11.33 34.73
N HIS A 401 20.40 12.58 34.82
CA HIS A 401 20.02 13.65 33.87
C HIS A 401 20.81 13.59 32.56
N VAL A 402 21.95 12.88 32.52
CA VAL A 402 22.76 12.75 31.30
C VAL A 402 21.94 12.14 30.16
N GLU A 403 21.28 11.00 30.43
CA GLU A 403 20.47 10.30 29.43
C GLU A 403 19.30 11.17 28.95
N LEU A 404 18.57 11.78 29.89
CA LEU A 404 17.47 12.69 29.58
C LEU A 404 17.92 13.86 28.68
N ILE A 405 19.02 14.51 29.01
CA ILE A 405 19.51 15.67 28.24
C ILE A 405 19.97 15.23 26.84
N GLN A 406 20.61 14.07 26.69
CA GLN A 406 20.98 13.53 25.38
C GLN A 406 19.75 13.29 24.50
N GLU A 407 18.67 12.75 25.08
CA GLU A 407 17.41 12.52 24.39
C GLU A 407 16.73 13.83 23.97
N LEU A 408 16.71 14.83 24.86
CA LEU A 408 16.17 16.16 24.57
C LEU A 408 16.97 16.87 23.46
N LEU A 409 18.30 16.79 23.51
CA LEU A 409 19.18 17.31 22.45
C LEU A 409 18.94 16.58 21.12
N THR A 410 18.68 15.27 21.17
CA THR A 410 18.34 14.47 19.98
C THR A 410 17.01 14.91 19.38
N LEU A 411 15.97 15.13 20.20
CA LEU A 411 14.69 15.70 19.76
C LEU A 411 14.87 17.07 19.11
N GLN A 412 15.72 17.92 19.69
CA GLN A 412 16.03 19.25 19.16
C GLN A 412 16.81 19.21 17.84
N LYS A 413 17.86 18.38 17.74
CA LYS A 413 18.69 18.23 16.51
C LYS A 413 17.82 17.72 15.35
N ASN A 414 16.93 16.76 15.61
CA ASN A 414 16.02 16.21 14.61
C ASN A 414 14.91 17.19 14.15
N LYS A 415 14.74 18.35 14.81
CA LYS A 415 13.85 19.42 14.37
C LYS A 415 14.24 19.97 12.99
N ALA A 416 15.53 19.98 12.66
CA ALA A 416 16.03 20.51 11.38
C ALA A 416 15.62 19.65 10.18
N LEU A 417 15.36 18.36 10.40
CA LEU A 417 14.96 17.39 9.36
C LEU A 417 13.44 17.39 9.11
N LYS A 418 12.66 18.20 9.84
CA LYS A 418 11.19 18.24 9.73
C LYS A 418 10.74 19.19 8.61
N LEU A 419 9.80 18.72 7.78
CA LEU A 419 9.07 19.56 6.79
C LEU A 419 8.15 20.61 7.44
N ASN A 420 7.75 20.42 8.70
CA ASN A 420 6.89 21.36 9.42
C ASN A 420 7.38 21.54 10.88
N LYS A 421 7.55 22.80 11.32
CA LYS A 421 8.26 23.15 12.57
C LYS A 421 7.39 23.07 13.84
N ARG A 422 6.12 22.67 13.73
CA ARG A 422 5.17 22.59 14.85
C ARG A 422 5.35 21.28 15.65
N GLY A 423 5.20 21.35 16.98
CA GLY A 423 5.13 20.17 17.86
C GLY A 423 6.41 19.78 18.61
N LEU A 424 7.57 20.42 18.39
CA LEU A 424 8.78 20.11 19.18
C LEU A 424 8.58 20.38 20.68
N GLN A 425 7.92 21.49 21.03
CA GLN A 425 7.64 21.82 22.41
C GLN A 425 6.83 20.70 23.09
N GLN A 426 5.79 20.21 22.41
CA GLN A 426 4.99 19.08 22.89
C GLN A 426 5.81 17.78 22.97
N ASP A 427 6.68 17.51 22.01
CA ASP A 427 7.56 16.32 22.03
C ASP A 427 8.53 16.39 23.25
N ILE A 428 9.09 17.58 23.56
CA ILE A 428 9.97 17.82 24.71
C ILE A 428 9.21 17.71 26.04
N GLU A 429 8.07 18.40 26.15
CA GLU A 429 7.19 18.35 27.32
C GLU A 429 6.85 16.89 27.63
N LYS A 430 6.35 16.13 26.64
CA LYS A 430 6.02 14.72 26.80
C LYS A 430 7.20 13.87 27.31
N ARG A 431 8.43 14.10 26.85
CA ARG A 431 9.60 13.33 27.33
C ARG A 431 9.93 13.66 28.79
N LEU A 432 9.87 14.94 29.16
CA LEU A 432 10.07 15.40 30.55
C LEU A 432 8.99 14.81 31.47
N GLU A 433 7.73 14.82 31.02
CA GLU A 433 6.61 14.23 31.76
C GLU A 433 6.80 12.73 32.00
N ASN A 434 7.21 11.99 30.97
CA ASN A 434 7.54 10.56 31.08
C ASN A 434 8.66 10.31 32.09
N TYR A 435 9.73 11.12 32.04
CA TYR A 435 10.86 11.01 32.96
C TYR A 435 10.43 11.22 34.42
N LEU A 436 9.60 12.24 34.67
CA LEU A 436 9.08 12.53 36.01
C LEU A 436 8.20 11.39 36.53
N ALA A 437 7.35 10.81 35.68
CA ALA A 437 6.50 9.67 36.03
C ALA A 437 7.32 8.38 36.31
N GLU A 438 8.39 8.15 35.56
CA GLU A 438 9.34 7.04 35.81
C GLU A 438 10.07 7.23 37.15
N LYS A 439 10.48 8.46 37.45
CA LYS A 439 11.16 8.82 38.71
C LYS A 439 10.22 8.64 39.92
N SER A 440 8.96 9.07 39.82
CA SER A 440 7.98 8.89 40.90
C SER A 440 7.68 7.41 41.16
N ARG A 441 7.48 6.59 40.12
CA ARG A 441 7.26 5.15 40.26
C ARG A 441 8.43 4.43 40.96
N LYS A 442 9.68 4.82 40.67
CA LYS A 442 10.88 4.26 41.33
C LYS A 442 11.02 4.67 42.80
N MET A 443 10.45 5.81 43.20
CA MET A 443 10.44 6.25 44.61
C MET A 443 9.35 5.57 45.44
N ASP A 444 8.27 5.10 44.79
CA ASP A 444 7.14 4.42 45.42
C ASP A 444 7.27 2.87 45.46
N THR A 445 8.39 2.31 45.00
CA THR A 445 8.67 0.86 45.10
C THR A 445 9.53 0.61 46.36
N PRO A 446 9.10 -0.22 47.35
CA PRO A 446 9.81 -0.43 48.62
C PRO A 446 11.24 -0.98 48.48
#